data_AF-A0A9D1SFV6-F1
#
_entry.id   AF-A0A9D1SFV6-F1
#
_cell.length_a   1.000
_cell.length_b   1.000
_cell.length_c   1.000
_cell.angle_alpha   90.00
_cell.angle_beta   90.00
_cell.angle_gamma   90.00
#
_symmetry.space_group_name_H-M   'P 1'
#
loop_
_entity.id
_entity.type
_entity.pdbx_description
1 polymer ?
#
loop_
_entity_poly.entity_id
_entity_poly.type
_entity_poly.pdbx_seq_one_letter_code
_entity_poly.pdbx_strand_id
1 'polypeptide(L)'
;MAWWESALIIIGIALLVFVALKLLKVSFKVLWKLLINALVGGVVLWLLNLIPGVDMPINWLTTIATGLFGVPAVFIIFLVSLFR
;
A
#
# COMPACT_ATOMS: atom_id res chain seq x y z
N MET A 1 29.74 8.50 7.01
CA MET A 1 29.27 7.10 6.96
C MET A 1 30.12 6.35 5.96
N ALA A 2 30.74 5.27 6.41
CA ALA A 2 31.47 4.41 5.51
C ALA A 2 30.50 3.51 4.73
N TRP A 3 30.84 3.17 3.49
CA TRP A 3 29.98 2.40 2.57
C TRP A 3 29.57 1.03 3.14
N TRP A 4 30.40 0.43 4.00
CA TRP A 4 30.10 -0.84 4.66
C TRP A 4 29.01 -0.71 5.75
N GLU A 5 28.89 0.45 6.40
CA GLU A 5 27.82 0.71 7.38
C GLU A 5 26.46 0.71 6.68
N SER A 6 26.39 1.36 5.51
CA SER A 6 25.20 1.39 4.67
C SER A 6 24.83 -0.02 4.17
N ALA A 7 25.83 -0.81 3.78
CA ALA A 7 25.62 -2.20 3.36
C ALA A 7 25.05 -3.07 4.49
N LEU A 8 25.57 -2.94 5.72
CA LEU A 8 25.07 -3.68 6.88
C LEU A 8 23.64 -3.30 7.24
N ILE A 9 23.27 -2.02 7.13
CA ILE A 9 21.90 -1.54 7.36
C ILE A 9 20.94 -2.17 6.34
N ILE A 10 21.31 -2.17 5.05
CA ILE A 10 20.49 -2.76 3.98
C ILE A 10 20.31 -4.27 4.20
N ILE A 11 21.39 -4.98 4.53
CA ILE A 11 21.34 -6.42 4.82
C ILE A 11 20.47 -6.72 6.05
N GLY A 12 20.60 -5.91 7.11
CA GLY A 12 19.80 -6.03 8.32
C GLY A 12 18.30 -5.85 8.06
N ILE A 13 17.92 -4.83 7.29
CA ILE A 13 16.54 -4.59 6.89
C ILE A 13 16.02 -5.74 6.03
N ALA A 14 16.80 -6.21 5.06
CA ALA A 14 16.41 -7.33 4.19
C ALA A 14 16.16 -8.62 4.99
N LEU A 15 17.02 -8.92 5.97
CA LEU A 15 16.83 -10.06 6.87
C LEU A 15 15.59 -9.93 7.75
N LEU A 16 15.34 -8.74 8.31
CA LEU A 16 14.15 -8.45 9.10
C LEU A 16 12.87 -8.68 8.30
N VAL A 17 12.83 -8.15 7.07
CA VAL A 17 11.72 -8.37 6.14
C VAL A 17 11.58 -9.85 5.80
N PHE A 18 12.68 -10.55 5.51
CA PHE A 18 12.65 -11.98 5.20
C PHE A 18 12.08 -12.83 6.34
N VAL A 19 12.50 -12.57 7.59
CA VAL A 19 11.99 -13.25 8.78
C VAL A 19 10.51 -12.93 8.99
N ALA A 20 10.10 -11.67 8.86
CA ALA A 20 8.70 -11.28 8.97
C ALA A 20 7.82 -12.00 7.92
N LEU A 21 8.26 -12.07 6.67
CA LEU A 21 7.55 -12.79 5.60
C LEU A 21 7.44 -14.30 5.88
N LYS A 22 8.51 -14.90 6.41
CA LYS A 22 8.53 -16.32 6.79
C LYS A 22 7.59 -16.61 7.97
N LEU A 23 7.57 -15.74 8.99
CA LEU A 23 6.70 -15.88 10.15
C LEU A 23 5.21 -15.74 9.79
N LEU A 24 4.89 -14.79 8.90
CA LEU A 24 3.53 -14.57 8.44
C LEU A 24 3.09 -15.63 7.40
N LYS A 25 3.97 -16.56 7.00
CA LYS A 25 3.77 -17.52 5.89
C LYS A 25 3.30 -16.81 4.60
N VAL A 26 3.67 -15.54 4.44
CA VAL A 26 3.25 -14.71 3.32
C VAL A 26 4.12 -15.11 2.14
N SER A 27 3.52 -15.81 1.18
CA SER A 27 4.22 -16.14 -0.06
C SER A 27 4.54 -14.86 -0.85
N PHE A 28 5.63 -14.87 -1.61
CA PHE A 28 5.98 -13.77 -2.53
C PHE A 28 4.82 -13.42 -3.48
N LYS A 29 3.95 -14.39 -3.82
CA LYS A 29 2.73 -14.16 -4.59
C LYS A 29 1.74 -13.23 -3.89
N VAL A 30 1.65 -13.28 -2.56
CA VAL A 30 0.76 -12.41 -1.77
C VAL A 30 1.30 -10.99 -1.75
N LEU A 31 2.60 -10.80 -1.55
CA LEU A 31 3.25 -9.48 -1.69
C LEU A 31 2.98 -8.87 -3.06
N TRP A 32 3.18 -9.64 -4.12
CA TRP A 32 2.95 -9.17 -5.49
C TRP A 32 1.48 -8.81 -5.74
N LYS A 33 0.54 -9.62 -5.23
CA LYS A 33 -0.89 -9.31 -5.27
C LYS A 33 -1.22 -8.02 -4.51
N LEU A 34 -0.67 -7.82 -3.31
CA LEU A 34 -0.87 -6.61 -2.52
C LEU A 34 -0.35 -5.36 -3.24
N LEU A 35 0.82 -5.45 -3.88
CA LEU A 35 1.38 -4.35 -4.67
C LEU A 35 0.50 -4.00 -5.87
N ILE A 36 0.05 -5.00 -6.64
CA ILE A 36 -0.85 -4.77 -7.78
C ILE A 36 -2.18 -4.19 -7.29
N ASN A 37 -2.77 -4.74 -6.23
CA ASN A 37 -4.01 -4.24 -5.66
C ASN A 37 -3.87 -2.79 -5.17
N ALA A 38 -2.73 -2.44 -4.57
CA ALA A 38 -2.45 -1.10 -4.09
C ALA A 38 -2.32 -0.11 -5.25
N LEU A 39 -1.62 -0.50 -6.32
CA LEU A 39 -1.52 0.29 -7.55
C LEU A 39 -2.90 0.50 -8.19
N VAL A 40 -3.66 -0.57 -8.40
CA VAL A 40 -5.01 -0.49 -8.97
C VAL A 40 -5.91 0.35 -8.08
N GLY A 41 -5.87 0.15 -6.76
CA GLY A 41 -6.62 0.92 -5.78
C GLY A 41 -6.30 2.42 -5.83
N GLY A 42 -5.01 2.77 -5.90
CA GLY A 42 -4.56 4.15 -6.08
C GLY A 42 -5.05 4.76 -7.39
N VAL A 43 -5.02 4.00 -8.50
CA VAL A 43 -5.57 4.44 -9.79
C VAL A 43 -7.08 4.65 -9.71
N VAL A 44 -7.82 3.76 -9.06
CA VAL A 44 -9.27 3.92 -8.88
C VAL A 44 -9.60 5.16 -8.04
N LEU A 45 -8.89 5.38 -6.92
CA LEU A 45 -9.06 6.60 -6.11
C LEU A 45 -8.75 7.87 -6.93
N TRP A 46 -7.72 7.82 -7.77
CA TRP A 46 -7.40 8.92 -8.68
C TRP A 46 -8.49 9.19 -9.70
N LEU A 47 -9.03 8.16 -10.34
CA LEU A 47 -10.12 8.30 -11.30
C LEU A 47 -11.39 8.86 -10.67
N LEU A 48 -11.74 8.40 -9.46
CA LEU A 48 -12.94 8.87 -8.77
C LEU A 48 -12.80 10.32 -8.27
N ASN A 49 -11.57 10.81 -8.02
CA ASN A 49 -11.29 12.22 -7.74
C ASN A 49 -11.47 13.16 -8.96
N LEU A 50 -11.65 12.61 -10.16
CA LEU A 50 -11.99 13.42 -11.34
C LEU A 50 -13.45 13.88 -11.32
N ILE A 51 -14.29 13.27 -10.47
CA ILE A 51 -15.68 13.66 -10.29
C ILE A 51 -15.72 14.96 -9.48
N PRO A 52 -16.31 16.05 -10.01
CA PRO A 52 -16.40 17.32 -9.28
C PRO A 52 -17.13 17.15 -7.95
N GLY A 53 -16.53 17.64 -6.86
CA GLY A 53 -17.09 17.55 -5.51
C GLY A 53 -16.73 16.27 -4.75
N VAL A 54 -15.91 15.38 -5.34
CA VAL A 54 -15.33 14.24 -4.64
C VAL A 54 -13.86 14.56 -4.32
N ASP A 55 -13.51 14.50 -3.03
CA ASP A 55 -12.13 14.67 -2.55
C ASP A 55 -11.71 13.48 -1.69
N MET A 56 -11.15 12.47 -2.35
CA MET A 56 -10.60 11.30 -1.68
C MET A 56 -9.10 11.47 -1.49
N PRO A 57 -8.58 11.37 -0.27
CA PRO A 57 -7.16 11.51 -0.03
C PRO A 57 -6.38 10.36 -0.70
N ILE A 58 -5.47 10.69 -1.61
CA ILE A 58 -4.54 9.73 -2.23
C ILE A 58 -3.20 9.86 -1.51
N ASN A 59 -2.95 8.99 -0.54
CA ASN A 59 -1.70 8.94 0.19
C ASN A 59 -1.28 7.49 0.43
N TRP A 60 -0.11 7.30 1.06
CA TRP A 60 0.42 5.96 1.32
C TRP A 60 -0.56 5.11 2.15
N LEU A 61 -1.33 5.71 3.06
CA LEU A 61 -2.28 4.98 3.91
C LEU A 61 -3.51 4.50 3.11
N THR A 62 -4.13 5.37 2.31
CA THR A 62 -5.29 4.98 1.48
C THR A 62 -4.91 4.02 0.35
N THR A 63 -3.69 4.16 -0.19
CA THR A 63 -3.17 3.25 -1.21
C THR A 63 -2.84 1.86 -0.63
N ILE A 64 -2.29 1.78 0.58
CA ILE A 64 -2.09 0.49 1.27
C ILE A 64 -3.43 -0.13 1.69
N ALA A 65 -4.38 0.68 2.18
CA ALA A 65 -5.70 0.20 2.54
C ALA A 65 -6.44 -0.40 1.33
N THR A 66 -6.38 0.25 0.18
CA THR A 66 -6.93 -0.30 -1.07
C THR A 66 -6.13 -1.49 -1.59
N GLY A 67 -4.82 -1.59 -1.32
CA GLY A 67 -4.04 -2.79 -1.58
C GLY A 67 -4.43 -4.01 -0.75
N LEU A 68 -4.73 -3.80 0.54
CA LEU A 68 -5.13 -4.85 1.46
C LEU A 68 -6.58 -5.30 1.28
N PHE A 69 -7.49 -4.34 1.15
CA PHE A 69 -8.94 -4.60 1.16
C PHE A 69 -9.59 -4.46 -0.21
N GLY A 70 -8.88 -3.96 -1.24
CA GLY A 70 -9.39 -3.82 -2.60
C GLY A 70 -10.53 -2.81 -2.72
N VAL A 71 -11.54 -3.19 -3.50
CA VAL A 71 -12.76 -2.40 -3.75
C VAL A 71 -13.50 -2.01 -2.45
N PRO A 72 -13.67 -2.90 -1.44
CA PRO A 72 -14.21 -2.51 -0.14
C PRO A 72 -13.57 -1.26 0.49
N ALA A 73 -12.24 -1.14 0.45
CA ALA A 73 -11.56 0.05 0.97
C ALA A 73 -11.85 1.29 0.14
N VAL A 74 -11.87 1.18 -1.20
CA VAL A 74 -12.24 2.29 -2.09
C VAL A 74 -13.64 2.80 -1.74
N PHE A 75 -14.59 1.90 -1.52
CA PHE A 75 -15.96 2.26 -1.19
C PHE A 75 -16.08 3.01 0.14
N ILE A 76 -15.34 2.56 1.17
CA ILE A 76 -15.28 3.24 2.47
C ILE A 76 -14.66 4.62 2.34
N ILE A 77 -13.54 4.74 1.60
CA ILE A 77 -12.86 6.03 1.39
C ILE A 77 -13.77 7.01 0.65
N PHE A 78 -14.51 6.54 -0.34
CA PHE A 78 -15.50 7.33 -1.07
C PHE A 78 -16.65 7.79 -0.17
N LEU A 79 -17.21 6.90 0.66
CA LEU A 79 -18.24 7.27 1.63
C LEU A 79 -17.73 8.35 2.60
N VAL A 80 -16.54 8.17 3.16
CA VAL A 80 -15.92 9.15 4.08
C VAL A 80 -15.69 10.49 3.39
N SER A 81 -15.30 10.48 2.10
CA SER A 81 -15.13 11.70 1.30
C SER A 81 -16.45 12.48 1.15
N LEU A 82 -17.59 11.79 1.03
CA LEU A 82 -18.90 12.44 0.90
C LEU A 82 -19.37 13.17 2.18
N PHE A 83 -18.87 12.76 3.35
CA PHE A 83 -19.22 13.36 4.65
C PHE A 83 -18.28 14.50 5.06
N ARG A 84 -17.33 14.88 4.20
CA ARG A 84 -16.31 15.88 4.48
C ARG A 84 -16.58 17.17 3.74
#